data_AF-A0A8S0FPS7-F1
#
_entry.id   AF-A0A8S0FPS7-F1
#
_cell.length_a   1.000
_cell.length_b   1.000
_cell.length_c   1.000
_cell.angle_alpha   90.00
_cell.angle_beta   90.00
_cell.angle_gamma   90.00
#
_symmetry.space_group_name_H-M   'P 1'
#
loop_
_entity.id
_entity.type
_entity.pdbx_description
1 polymer ?
#
loop_
_entity_poly.entity_id
_entity_poly.type
_entity_poly.pdbx_seq_one_letter_code
_entity_poly.pdbx_strand_id
1 'polypeptide(L)'
;MLDKLSGVTPEKRLARLEDNLEIALKRDDMTAELLNLWHLTGQADKAADILATRKFHPWEGGEGKVTSQFILNQLLRAWQHLDDREPQQASELLHAALHYPENLSEGRLPGQTDNDIWFWQAVCANAQGDETEATRCLRLAATGDRTINIHSYYNDQPVDYLLFHFTKLLARNGAATAGRTTNCTATV
;
A
#
# COMPACT_ATOMS: atom_id res chain seq x y z
N MET A 1 -11.82 -7.02 16.68
CA MET A 1 -12.05 -5.57 16.80
C MET A 1 -11.70 -5.02 18.18
N LEU A 2 -12.15 -5.60 19.30
CA LEU A 2 -11.78 -5.11 20.65
C LEU A 2 -10.27 -5.00 20.87
N ASP A 3 -9.50 -6.01 20.47
CA ASP A 3 -8.03 -6.01 20.60
C ASP A 3 -7.33 -4.88 19.87
N LYS A 4 -7.88 -4.43 18.74
CA LYS A 4 -7.35 -3.28 18.00
C LYS A 4 -7.52 -2.02 18.85
N LEU A 5 -8.69 -1.86 19.46
CA LEU A 5 -9.03 -0.73 20.33
C LEU A 5 -8.27 -0.76 21.67
N SER A 6 -7.91 -1.95 22.16
CA SER A 6 -7.13 -2.11 23.38
C SER A 6 -5.62 -2.16 23.16
N GLY A 7 -5.14 -1.84 21.95
CA GLY A 7 -3.71 -1.72 21.65
C GLY A 7 -2.92 -3.03 21.66
N VAL A 8 -3.56 -4.18 21.45
CA VAL A 8 -2.86 -5.47 21.32
C VAL A 8 -2.00 -5.45 20.05
N THR A 9 -0.78 -5.97 20.14
CA THR A 9 0.16 -5.93 19.01
C THR A 9 -0.36 -6.69 17.79
N PRO A 10 0.01 -6.27 16.56
CA PRO A 10 -0.41 -6.94 15.33
C PRO A 10 -0.11 -8.45 15.32
N GLU A 11 1.04 -8.88 15.86
CA GLU A 11 1.49 -10.28 15.85
C GLU A 11 0.56 -11.16 16.69
N LYS A 12 0.17 -10.70 17.88
CA LYS A 12 -0.77 -11.44 18.76
C LYS A 12 -2.16 -11.51 18.14
N ARG A 13 -2.59 -10.44 17.48
CA ARG A 13 -3.89 -10.39 16.79
C ARG A 13 -3.90 -11.31 15.58
N LEU A 14 -2.80 -11.35 14.83
CA LEU A 14 -2.62 -12.23 13.69
C LEU A 14 -2.65 -13.69 14.12
N ALA A 15 -1.86 -14.08 15.13
CA ALA A 15 -1.82 -15.47 15.62
C ALA A 15 -3.22 -16.02 15.93
N ARG A 16 -4.06 -15.22 16.59
CA ARG A 16 -5.44 -15.63 16.90
C ARG A 16 -6.34 -15.78 15.67
N LEU A 17 -6.15 -14.94 14.65
CA LEU A 17 -6.88 -15.08 13.38
C LEU A 17 -6.39 -16.29 12.59
N GLU A 18 -5.08 -16.55 12.59
CA GLU A 18 -4.50 -17.73 11.95
C GLU A 18 -4.97 -19.03 12.61
N ASP A 19 -5.13 -19.06 13.94
CA ASP A 19 -5.76 -20.17 14.68
C ASP A 19 -7.20 -20.47 14.21
N ASN A 20 -7.86 -19.48 13.59
CA ASN A 20 -9.23 -19.58 13.10
C ASN A 20 -9.33 -19.19 11.61
N LEU A 21 -8.30 -19.52 10.82
CA LEU A 21 -8.15 -19.05 9.44
C LEU A 21 -9.35 -19.40 8.56
N GLU A 22 -9.90 -20.62 8.70
CA GLU A 22 -11.07 -21.06 7.94
C GLU A 22 -12.29 -20.17 8.19
N ILE A 23 -12.45 -19.64 9.41
CA ILE A 23 -13.55 -18.74 9.78
C ILE A 23 -13.27 -17.33 9.27
N ALA A 24 -12.03 -16.86 9.42
CA ALA A 24 -11.62 -15.54 8.93
C ALA A 24 -11.82 -15.42 7.41
N LEU A 25 -11.54 -16.50 6.68
CA LEU A 25 -11.76 -16.60 5.23
C LEU A 25 -13.21 -16.88 4.85
N LYS A 26 -14.20 -16.93 5.75
CA LYS A 26 -15.62 -17.04 5.34
C LYS A 26 -16.26 -15.68 5.08
N ARG A 27 -15.77 -14.63 5.75
CA ARG A 27 -16.34 -13.28 5.66
C ARG A 27 -15.31 -12.29 5.14
N ASP A 28 -15.76 -11.37 4.29
CA ASP A 28 -14.86 -10.42 3.63
C ASP A 28 -14.35 -9.33 4.58
N ASP A 29 -15.11 -8.97 5.61
CA ASP A 29 -14.66 -8.05 6.66
C ASP A 29 -13.51 -8.64 7.50
N MET A 30 -13.61 -9.93 7.86
CA MET A 30 -12.55 -10.64 8.57
C MET A 30 -11.36 -10.93 7.66
N THR A 31 -11.61 -11.23 6.38
CA THR A 31 -10.54 -11.40 5.40
C THR A 31 -9.77 -10.09 5.20
N ALA A 32 -10.46 -8.95 5.08
CA ALA A 32 -9.81 -7.64 4.96
C ALA A 32 -8.94 -7.32 6.19
N GLU A 33 -9.40 -7.64 7.40
CA GLU A 33 -8.58 -7.45 8.61
C GLU A 33 -7.37 -8.39 8.65
N LEU A 34 -7.52 -9.64 8.18
CA LEU A 34 -6.42 -10.59 8.06
C LEU A 34 -5.35 -10.09 7.06
N LEU A 35 -5.78 -9.58 5.90
CA LEU A 35 -4.87 -8.97 4.91
C LEU A 35 -4.07 -7.82 5.53
N ASN A 36 -4.75 -6.93 6.27
CA ASN A 36 -4.10 -5.81 6.95
C ASN A 36 -3.05 -6.28 7.98
N LEU A 37 -3.36 -7.33 8.74
CA LEU A 37 -2.43 -7.90 9.73
C LEU A 37 -1.23 -8.60 9.08
N TRP A 38 -1.42 -9.27 7.95
CA TRP A 38 -0.29 -9.78 7.17
C TRP A 38 0.58 -8.65 6.64
N HIS A 39 0.00 -7.54 6.16
CA HIS A 39 0.78 -6.37 5.75
C HIS A 39 1.59 -5.75 6.91
N LEU A 40 0.96 -5.57 8.07
CA LEU A 40 1.62 -5.07 9.30
C LEU A 40 2.76 -5.95 9.80
N THR A 41 2.68 -7.25 9.53
CA THR A 41 3.72 -8.23 9.95
C THR A 41 4.69 -8.58 8.81
N GLY A 42 4.64 -7.88 7.68
CA GLY A 42 5.56 -8.08 6.55
C GLY A 42 5.28 -9.31 5.69
N GLN A 43 4.12 -9.95 5.84
CA GLN A 43 3.70 -11.15 5.12
C GLN A 43 2.87 -10.81 3.86
N ALA A 44 3.38 -9.89 3.05
CA ALA A 44 2.66 -9.37 1.88
C ALA A 44 2.32 -10.46 0.83
N ASP A 45 3.16 -11.47 0.67
CA ASP A 45 2.92 -12.53 -0.32
C ASP A 45 1.72 -13.41 0.04
N LYS A 46 1.53 -13.75 1.33
CA LYS A 46 0.33 -14.48 1.79
C LYS A 46 -0.95 -13.70 1.47
N ALA A 47 -0.90 -12.38 1.64
CA ALA A 47 -2.02 -11.52 1.32
C ALA A 47 -2.27 -11.46 -0.21
N ALA A 48 -1.22 -11.48 -1.02
CA ALA A 48 -1.32 -11.51 -2.48
C ALA A 48 -2.04 -12.78 -2.97
N ASP A 49 -1.71 -13.94 -2.40
CA ASP A 49 -2.35 -15.21 -2.74
C ASP A 49 -3.87 -15.16 -2.52
N ILE A 50 -4.30 -14.69 -1.34
CA ILE A 50 -5.73 -14.57 -1.05
C ILE A 50 -6.42 -13.56 -1.98
N LEU A 51 -5.77 -12.42 -2.22
CA LEU A 51 -6.28 -11.38 -3.14
C LEU A 51 -6.39 -11.86 -4.59
N ALA A 52 -5.58 -12.84 -5.00
CA ALA A 52 -5.61 -13.40 -6.35
C ALA A 52 -6.62 -14.55 -6.50
N THR A 53 -6.79 -15.40 -5.47
CA THR A 53 -7.59 -16.63 -5.60
C THR A 53 -9.02 -16.50 -5.10
N ARG A 54 -9.27 -15.62 -4.13
CA ARG A 54 -10.59 -15.50 -3.50
C ARG A 54 -11.50 -14.61 -4.33
N LYS A 55 -12.76 -15.03 -4.49
CA LYS A 55 -13.84 -14.16 -4.97
C LYS A 55 -14.50 -13.43 -3.80
N PHE A 56 -14.37 -12.11 -3.78
CA PHE A 56 -14.97 -11.24 -2.78
C PHE A 56 -16.38 -10.82 -3.21
N HIS A 57 -17.23 -10.53 -2.23
CA HIS A 57 -18.60 -10.06 -2.39
C HIS A 57 -18.80 -8.87 -1.44
N PRO A 58 -18.35 -7.66 -1.83
CA PRO A 58 -18.58 -6.45 -1.05
C PRO A 58 -20.07 -6.28 -0.77
N TRP A 59 -20.47 -6.35 0.50
CA TRP A 59 -21.83 -6.07 0.96
C TRP A 59 -21.91 -4.62 1.46
N GLU A 60 -23.11 -4.05 1.57
CA GLU A 60 -23.36 -2.66 1.98
C GLU A 60 -22.54 -2.28 3.25
N GLY A 61 -21.68 -1.25 3.14
CA GLY A 61 -20.75 -0.82 4.19
C GLY A 61 -19.34 -1.48 4.17
N GLY A 62 -19.07 -2.31 3.16
CA GLY A 62 -17.76 -2.93 2.89
C GLY A 62 -16.99 -2.36 1.70
N GLU A 63 -17.58 -1.39 0.99
CA GLU A 63 -16.98 -0.72 -0.17
C GLU A 63 -15.59 -0.16 0.17
N GLY A 64 -14.65 -0.25 -0.77
CA GLY A 64 -13.29 0.25 -0.64
C GLY A 64 -12.37 -0.59 0.24
N LYS A 65 -12.88 -1.47 1.12
CA LYS A 65 -12.04 -2.16 2.12
C LYS A 65 -11.08 -3.16 1.48
N VAL A 66 -11.59 -4.06 0.64
CA VAL A 66 -10.77 -5.09 -0.01
C VAL A 66 -9.90 -4.47 -1.10
N THR A 67 -10.45 -3.54 -1.90
CA THR A 67 -9.72 -2.83 -2.95
C THR A 67 -8.58 -1.95 -2.39
N SER A 68 -8.76 -1.32 -1.22
CA SER A 68 -7.67 -0.63 -0.54
C SER A 68 -6.56 -1.59 -0.08
N GLN A 69 -6.93 -2.77 0.42
CA GLN A 69 -5.95 -3.80 0.78
C GLN A 69 -5.21 -4.33 -0.46
N PHE A 70 -5.87 -4.44 -1.60
CA PHE A 70 -5.23 -4.78 -2.87
C PHE A 70 -4.18 -3.75 -3.27
N ILE A 71 -4.51 -2.46 -3.29
CA ILE A 71 -3.55 -1.39 -3.61
C ILE A 71 -2.37 -1.40 -2.63
N LEU A 72 -2.65 -1.50 -1.33
CA LEU A 72 -1.61 -1.57 -0.31
C LEU A 72 -0.68 -2.77 -0.53
N ASN A 73 -1.23 -3.94 -0.88
CA ASN A 73 -0.43 -5.11 -1.19
C ASN A 73 0.50 -4.89 -2.38
N GLN A 74 -0.02 -4.30 -3.47
CA GLN A 74 0.77 -3.99 -4.67
C GLN A 74 1.90 -3.00 -4.35
N LEU A 75 1.63 -1.96 -3.55
CA LEU A 75 2.64 -0.99 -3.12
C LEU A 75 3.72 -1.64 -2.26
N LEU A 76 3.33 -2.45 -1.26
CA LEU A 76 4.29 -3.12 -0.38
C LEU A 76 5.23 -4.03 -1.16
N ARG A 77 4.69 -4.83 -2.09
CA ARG A 77 5.48 -5.71 -2.95
C ARG A 77 6.35 -4.93 -3.93
N ALA A 78 5.83 -3.84 -4.51
CA ALA A 78 6.62 -2.95 -5.36
C ALA A 78 7.81 -2.34 -4.60
N TRP A 79 7.62 -1.99 -3.33
CA TRP A 79 8.73 -1.49 -2.50
C TRP A 79 9.77 -2.56 -2.19
N GLN A 80 9.36 -3.83 -1.98
CA GLN A 80 10.31 -4.93 -1.84
C GLN A 80 11.18 -5.06 -3.09
N HIS A 81 10.58 -5.07 -4.29
CA HIS A 81 11.33 -5.08 -5.54
C HIS A 81 12.22 -3.85 -5.73
N LEU A 82 11.79 -2.65 -5.31
CA LEU A 82 12.65 -1.46 -5.34
C LEU A 82 13.85 -1.58 -4.39
N ASP A 83 13.65 -2.14 -3.19
CA ASP A 83 14.71 -2.40 -2.23
C ASP A 83 15.71 -3.44 -2.80
N ASP A 84 15.22 -4.42 -3.58
CA ASP A 84 15.99 -5.45 -4.29
C ASP A 84 16.60 -4.98 -5.63
N ARG A 85 16.42 -3.70 -6.00
CA ARG A 85 16.89 -3.09 -7.26
C ARG A 85 16.29 -3.72 -8.52
N GLU A 86 15.03 -4.11 -8.43
CA GLU A 86 14.19 -4.67 -9.49
C GLU A 86 13.08 -3.67 -9.90
N PRO A 87 13.42 -2.50 -10.47
CA PRO A 87 12.44 -1.45 -10.72
C PRO A 87 11.42 -1.80 -11.80
N GLN A 88 11.71 -2.79 -12.67
CA GLN A 88 10.79 -3.24 -13.70
C GLN A 88 9.60 -3.99 -13.07
N GLN A 89 9.88 -4.95 -12.21
CA GLN A 89 8.90 -5.73 -11.46
C GLN A 89 8.07 -4.83 -10.54
N ALA A 90 8.71 -3.85 -9.90
CA ALA A 90 8.01 -2.83 -9.12
C ALA A 90 7.01 -2.02 -9.98
N SER A 91 7.42 -1.60 -11.17
CA SER A 91 6.57 -0.85 -12.10
C SER A 91 5.35 -1.67 -12.56
N GLU A 92 5.52 -2.97 -12.82
CA GLU A 92 4.42 -3.88 -13.18
C GLU A 92 3.38 -3.98 -12.07
N LEU A 93 3.83 -4.14 -10.81
CA LEU A 93 2.94 -4.21 -9.65
C LEU A 93 2.18 -2.91 -9.42
N LEU A 94 2.86 -1.77 -9.56
CA LEU A 94 2.24 -0.45 -9.45
C LEU A 94 1.23 -0.20 -10.58
N HIS A 95 1.50 -0.69 -11.79
CA HIS A 95 0.54 -0.58 -12.90
C HIS A 95 -0.70 -1.46 -12.64
N ALA A 96 -0.50 -2.68 -12.13
CA ALA A 96 -1.60 -3.55 -11.73
C ALA A 96 -2.46 -2.94 -10.61
N ALA A 97 -1.90 -2.11 -9.73
CA ALA A 97 -2.68 -1.41 -8.69
C ALA A 97 -3.74 -0.44 -9.28
N LEU A 98 -3.59 0.00 -10.53
CA LEU A 98 -4.56 0.86 -11.22
C LEU A 98 -5.76 0.08 -11.79
N HIS A 99 -5.65 -1.25 -11.88
CA HIS A 99 -6.62 -2.11 -12.55
C HIS A 99 -7.05 -3.26 -11.64
N TYR A 100 -8.25 -3.15 -11.06
CA TYR A 100 -8.75 -4.15 -10.13
C TYR A 100 -9.15 -5.44 -10.87
N PRO A 101 -8.70 -6.60 -10.40
CA PRO A 101 -9.12 -7.86 -10.98
C PRO A 101 -10.59 -8.15 -10.63
N GLU A 102 -11.28 -8.85 -11.54
CA GLU A 102 -12.74 -9.08 -11.44
C GLU A 102 -13.16 -9.82 -10.16
N ASN A 103 -12.25 -10.60 -9.58
CA ASN A 103 -12.52 -11.37 -8.35
C ASN A 103 -12.72 -10.47 -7.12
N LEU A 104 -12.29 -9.20 -7.14
CA LEU A 104 -12.60 -8.25 -6.07
C LEU A 104 -14.08 -7.81 -6.09
N SER A 105 -14.78 -8.05 -7.21
CA SER A 105 -16.19 -7.69 -7.42
C SER A 105 -16.51 -6.21 -7.15
N GLU A 106 -15.51 -5.33 -7.25
CA GLU A 106 -15.62 -3.89 -7.01
C GLU A 106 -14.84 -3.12 -8.08
N GLY A 107 -15.41 -2.00 -8.54
CA GLY A 107 -14.75 -1.04 -9.41
C GLY A 107 -14.01 0.04 -8.65
N ARG A 108 -13.35 0.95 -9.37
CA ARG A 108 -12.73 2.13 -8.74
C ARG A 108 -13.78 3.12 -8.28
N LEU A 109 -13.60 3.68 -7.09
CA LEU A 109 -14.54 4.61 -6.50
C LEU A 109 -14.39 6.02 -7.11
N PRO A 110 -15.48 6.78 -7.29
CA PRO A 110 -15.42 8.16 -7.77
C PRO A 110 -14.54 9.05 -6.86
N GLY A 111 -13.52 9.69 -7.45
CA GLY A 111 -12.60 10.56 -6.72
C GLY A 111 -11.53 9.86 -5.88
N GLN A 112 -11.35 8.54 -6.06
CA GLN A 112 -10.11 7.89 -5.66
C GLN A 112 -8.94 8.53 -6.44
N THR A 113 -7.91 8.97 -5.71
CA THR A 113 -6.67 9.49 -6.31
C THR A 113 -5.62 8.39 -6.34
N ASP A 114 -4.79 8.40 -7.38
CA ASP A 114 -3.71 7.42 -7.59
C ASP A 114 -2.32 8.10 -7.48
N ASN A 115 -2.25 9.22 -6.78
CA ASN A 115 -1.08 10.10 -6.78
C ASN A 115 0.16 9.37 -6.26
N ASP A 116 -0.03 8.55 -5.24
CA ASP A 116 0.96 7.67 -4.63
C ASP A 116 1.49 6.65 -5.65
N ILE A 117 0.60 5.98 -6.39
CA ILE A 117 0.97 5.00 -7.42
C ILE A 117 1.80 5.70 -8.49
N TRP A 118 1.35 6.87 -8.98
CA TRP A 118 2.09 7.65 -9.98
C TRP A 118 3.43 8.17 -9.46
N PHE A 119 3.51 8.57 -8.18
CA PHE A 119 4.78 8.96 -7.57
C PHE A 119 5.76 7.80 -7.57
N TRP A 120 5.34 6.61 -7.16
CA TRP A 120 6.20 5.42 -7.15
C TRP A 120 6.56 4.93 -8.55
N GLN A 121 5.68 5.10 -9.54
CA GLN A 121 6.01 4.86 -10.94
C GLN A 121 7.14 5.79 -11.42
N ALA A 122 7.09 7.07 -11.04
CA ALA A 122 8.17 7.99 -11.37
C ALA A 122 9.51 7.57 -10.74
N VAL A 123 9.48 7.06 -9.51
CA VAL A 123 10.66 6.52 -8.83
C VAL A 123 11.22 5.31 -9.58
N CYS A 124 10.36 4.41 -10.07
CA CYS A 124 10.76 3.26 -10.88
C CYS A 124 11.39 3.70 -12.21
N ALA A 125 10.73 4.61 -12.94
CA ALA A 125 11.22 5.14 -14.21
C ALA A 125 12.59 5.84 -14.06
N ASN A 126 12.76 6.63 -12.99
CA ASN A 126 14.04 7.27 -12.70
C ASN A 126 15.15 6.26 -12.36
N ALA A 127 14.81 5.16 -11.67
CA ALA A 127 15.76 4.08 -11.39
C ALA A 127 16.15 3.28 -12.66
N GLN A 128 15.28 3.26 -13.67
CA GLN A 128 15.53 2.67 -14.99
C GLN A 128 16.26 3.63 -15.95
N GLY A 129 16.39 4.92 -15.60
CA GLY A 129 17.01 5.94 -16.44
C GLY A 129 16.06 6.59 -17.47
N ASP A 130 14.75 6.36 -17.36
CA ASP A 130 13.75 7.03 -18.21
C ASP A 130 13.25 8.32 -17.56
N GLU A 131 13.97 9.41 -17.80
CA GLU A 131 13.62 10.75 -17.28
C GLU A 131 12.31 11.28 -17.86
N THR A 132 11.97 10.89 -19.09
CA THR A 132 10.75 11.37 -19.77
C THR A 132 9.50 10.81 -19.11
N GLU A 133 9.52 9.51 -18.83
CA GLU A 133 8.43 8.83 -18.15
C GLU A 133 8.36 9.24 -16.68
N ALA A 134 9.50 9.37 -16.00
CA ALA A 134 9.54 9.88 -14.63
C ALA A 134 8.86 11.26 -14.50
N THR A 135 9.15 12.18 -15.43
CA THR A 135 8.55 13.51 -15.46
C THR A 135 7.04 13.45 -15.72
N ARG A 136 6.61 12.56 -16.62
CA ARG A 136 5.18 12.34 -16.91
C ARG A 136 4.43 11.84 -15.66
N CYS A 137 4.98 10.83 -14.99
CA CYS A 137 4.42 10.26 -13.78
C CYS A 137 4.37 11.25 -12.61
N LEU A 138 5.41 12.07 -12.41
CA LEU A 138 5.40 13.12 -11.38
C LEU A 138 4.32 14.17 -11.64
N ARG A 139 4.08 14.51 -12.91
CA ARG A 139 3.00 15.44 -13.27
C ARG A 139 1.63 14.86 -12.90
N LEU A 140 1.41 13.58 -13.19
CA LEU A 140 0.18 12.87 -12.82
C LEU A 140 0.01 12.81 -11.29
N ALA A 141 1.08 12.52 -10.55
CA ALA A 141 1.07 12.53 -9.09
C ALA A 141 0.74 13.91 -8.50
N ALA A 142 1.16 14.99 -9.16
CA ALA A 142 0.90 16.36 -8.72
C ALA A 142 -0.51 16.87 -9.05
N THR A 143 -1.21 16.26 -10.00
CA THR A 143 -2.54 16.68 -10.46
C THR A 143 -3.71 16.20 -9.60
N GLY A 144 -3.47 15.40 -8.55
CA GLY A 144 -4.56 14.85 -7.76
C GLY A 144 -5.37 15.89 -7.00
N ASP A 145 -6.66 15.61 -6.92
CA ASP A 145 -7.63 16.45 -6.25
C ASP A 145 -7.30 16.54 -4.75
N ARG A 146 -7.18 17.78 -4.25
CA ARG A 146 -6.88 18.10 -2.85
C ARG A 146 -8.14 18.23 -2.00
N THR A 147 -9.31 17.95 -2.58
CA THR A 147 -10.59 18.06 -1.89
C THR A 147 -10.90 16.76 -1.12
N ILE A 148 -11.39 16.91 0.11
CA ILE A 148 -11.93 15.78 0.88
C ILE A 148 -13.27 15.42 0.23
N ASN A 149 -13.29 14.33 -0.53
CA ASN A 149 -14.49 13.83 -1.18
C ASN A 149 -15.40 13.12 -0.14
N ILE A 150 -16.71 13.13 -0.38
CA ILE A 150 -17.72 12.34 0.35
C ILE A 150 -17.31 10.87 0.50
N HIS A 151 -16.62 10.28 -0.49
CA HIS A 151 -16.08 8.94 -0.38
C HIS A 151 -14.96 8.82 0.67
N SER A 152 -14.16 9.86 0.92
CA SER A 152 -13.20 9.89 2.04
C SER A 152 -13.88 10.02 3.41
N TYR A 153 -15.15 10.44 3.46
CA TYR A 153 -15.94 10.55 4.71
C TYR A 153 -16.61 9.22 5.10
N TYR A 154 -16.99 8.39 4.12
CA TYR A 154 -17.63 7.08 4.35
C TYR A 154 -16.69 5.89 4.20
N ASN A 155 -15.66 6.00 3.37
CA ASN A 155 -14.62 4.98 3.25
C ASN A 155 -13.45 5.40 4.12
N ASP A 156 -13.32 4.74 5.26
CA ASP A 156 -12.11 4.76 6.07
C ASP A 156 -10.94 4.35 5.17
N GLN A 157 -10.25 5.31 4.54
CA GLN A 157 -8.90 5.03 4.09
C GLN A 157 -8.13 4.70 5.36
N PRO A 158 -7.68 3.46 5.54
CA PRO A 158 -7.15 3.05 6.83
C PRO A 158 -5.96 3.96 7.15
N VAL A 159 -5.97 4.57 8.34
CA VAL A 159 -4.85 5.37 8.87
C VAL A 159 -3.53 4.59 8.75
N ASP A 160 -3.60 3.26 8.78
CA ASP A 160 -2.52 2.33 8.54
C ASP A 160 -1.82 2.58 7.19
N TYR A 161 -2.55 2.86 6.11
CA TYR A 161 -1.99 3.21 4.79
C TYR A 161 -1.13 4.49 4.84
N LEU A 162 -1.62 5.54 5.52
CA LEU A 162 -0.84 6.76 5.74
C LEU A 162 0.38 6.49 6.63
N LEU A 163 0.21 5.72 7.71
CA LEU A 163 1.31 5.36 8.61
C LEU A 163 2.42 4.59 7.88
N PHE A 164 2.07 3.63 7.02
CA PHE A 164 3.03 2.94 6.17
C PHE A 164 3.75 3.90 5.21
N HIS A 165 2.99 4.80 4.57
CA HIS A 165 3.57 5.81 3.69
C HIS A 165 4.57 6.71 4.43
N PHE A 166 4.21 7.19 5.63
CA PHE A 166 5.08 8.00 6.47
C PHE A 166 6.33 7.24 6.93
N THR A 167 6.18 5.99 7.37
CA THR A 167 7.34 5.20 7.84
C THR A 167 8.33 4.91 6.71
N LYS A 168 7.87 4.57 5.50
CA LYS A 168 8.75 4.39 4.34
C LYS A 168 9.39 5.71 3.89
N LEU A 169 8.65 6.81 3.87
CA LEU A 169 9.21 8.13 3.55
C LEU A 169 10.31 8.54 4.54
N LEU A 170 10.07 8.32 5.84
CA LEU A 170 11.06 8.58 6.89
C LEU A 170 12.29 7.67 6.77
N ALA A 171 12.11 6.37 6.48
CA ALA A 171 13.23 5.46 6.26
C ALA A 171 14.12 5.91 5.08
N ARG A 172 13.50 6.37 3.99
CA ARG A 172 14.23 6.85 2.79
C ARG A 172 14.89 8.22 3.02
N ASN A 173 14.23 9.14 3.72
CA ASN A 173 14.82 10.43 4.09
C ASN A 173 15.93 10.29 5.14
N GLY A 174 15.81 9.35 6.08
CA GLY A 174 16.86 8.99 7.04
C GLY A 174 18.10 8.38 6.37
N ALA A 175 17.92 7.60 5.31
CA ALA A 175 19.02 7.13 4.48
C ALA A 175 19.68 8.28 3.67
N ALA A 176 18.90 9.27 3.22
CA ALA A 176 19.41 10.43 2.49
C ALA A 176 20.19 11.43 3.37
N THR A 177 19.89 11.52 4.67
CA THR A 177 20.62 12.39 5.61
C THR A 177 21.93 11.78 6.12
N ALA A 178 22.06 10.45 6.12
CA ALA A 178 23.32 9.76 6.47
C ALA A 178 24.44 9.96 5.42
N GLY A 179 24.10 10.39 4.20
CA GLY A 179 25.07 10.65 3.11
C GLY A 179 25.64 12.07 3.06
N ARG A 180 25.21 13.01 3.91
CA ARG A 180 25.77 14.37 4.03
C ARG A 180 26.67 14.50 5.26
N THR A 181 27.77 13.77 5.28
CA THR A 181 28.94 14.11 6.11
C THR A 181 30.11 14.41 5.19
N THR A 182 30.03 15.53 4.47
CA THR A 182 31.22 16.13 3.85
C THR A 182 31.87 17.09 4.82
N ASN A 183 32.98 16.62 5.37
CA ASN A 183 34.10 17.36 5.98
C ASN A 183 34.09 18.88 5.74
N CYS A 184 33.82 19.65 6.78
CA CYS A 184 34.44 20.95 6.96
C CYS A 184 35.54 20.81 8.00
N THR A 185 36.75 20.48 7.53
CA THR A 185 37.99 20.74 8.27
C THR A 185 38.12 22.25 8.45
N ALA A 186 37.93 22.73 9.68
CA ALA A 186 38.36 24.06 10.06
C ALA A 186 39.90 24.05 10.19
N THR A 187 40.57 24.71 9.26
CA THR A 187 42.02 24.94 9.28
C THR A 187 42.25 26.42 9.62
N VAL A 188 42.93 26.61 10.76
CA VAL A 188 43.51 27.84 11.38
C VAL A 188 42.54 28.90 11.89
#